data_AF-A0A1G8KJ90-F1
#
_entry.id   AF-A0A1G8KJ90-F1
#
_cell.length_a   1.000
_cell.length_b   1.000
_cell.length_c   1.000
_cell.angle_alpha   90.00
_cell.angle_beta   90.00
_cell.angle_gamma   90.00
#
_symmetry.space_group_name_H-M   'P 1'
#
loop_
_entity.id
_entity.type
_entity.pdbx_description
1 polymer ?
#
loop_
_entity_poly.entity_id
_entity_poly.type
_entity_poly.pdbx_seq_one_letter_code
_entity_poly.pdbx_strand_id
1 'polypeptide(L)'
;MLAGLPVIVALACGTFAGGGLAGWRAAAYASGALDPAIEGRDLQVVGVVAQMPQRNEGGTRFRLDVESARWADEPLASPPRVPARVALGWYRDDTSLWGRAPEGRAAARGDAAAPLHAGERWRLTVRLKAPHGNLNPHGFDSELWMWEQGVHASGYVRTGARDAAPARLQATWQHPLERAREAVRDAVSSASPILGRRA
;
A
#
# COMPACT_ATOMS: atom_id res chain seq x y z
N MET A 1 -55.70 -14.60 -8.65
CA MET A 1 -54.59 -14.90 -7.73
C MET A 1 -53.20 -15.02 -8.41
N LEU A 2 -53.08 -14.88 -9.74
CA LEU A 2 -51.83 -15.11 -10.50
C LEU A 2 -50.99 -13.85 -10.81
N ALA A 3 -51.50 -12.65 -10.54
CA ALA A 3 -50.83 -11.40 -10.92
C ALA A 3 -49.52 -11.09 -10.16
N GLY A 4 -49.24 -11.79 -9.04
CA GLY A 4 -48.05 -11.56 -8.22
C GLY A 4 -46.85 -12.46 -8.54
N LEU A 5 -47.07 -13.59 -9.22
CA LEU A 5 -46.00 -14.55 -9.54
C LEU A 5 -44.84 -13.95 -10.36
N PRO A 6 -45.07 -13.18 -11.45
CA PRO A 6 -43.96 -12.61 -12.22
C PRO A 6 -43.15 -11.58 -11.42
N VAL A 7 -43.80 -10.82 -10.53
CA VAL A 7 -43.12 -9.86 -9.64
C VAL A 7 -42.23 -10.59 -8.63
N ILE A 8 -42.74 -11.66 -8.02
CA ILE A 8 -41.96 -12.49 -7.08
C ILE A 8 -40.76 -13.13 -7.77
N VAL A 9 -40.96 -13.68 -8.98
CA VAL A 9 -39.86 -14.27 -9.77
C VAL A 9 -38.82 -13.21 -10.13
N ALA A 10 -39.24 -12.02 -10.57
CA ALA A 10 -38.32 -10.93 -10.89
C ALA A 10 -37.50 -10.48 -9.67
N LEU A 11 -38.14 -10.34 -8.49
CA LEU A 11 -37.46 -10.00 -7.24
C LEU A 11 -36.48 -11.11 -6.78
N ALA A 12 -36.86 -12.38 -6.95
CA ALA A 12 -35.99 -13.50 -6.64
C ALA A 12 -34.77 -13.53 -7.57
N CYS A 13 -34.97 -13.43 -8.88
CA CYS A 13 -33.88 -13.34 -9.87
C CYS A 13 -32.96 -12.15 -9.59
N GLY A 14 -33.51 -10.98 -9.26
CA GLY A 14 -32.73 -9.80 -8.87
C GLY A 14 -31.86 -10.05 -7.64
N THR A 15 -32.43 -10.67 -6.59
CA THR A 15 -31.70 -11.01 -5.36
C THR A 15 -30.57 -12.01 -5.63
N PHE A 16 -30.83 -13.08 -6.40
CA PHE A 16 -29.82 -14.07 -6.75
C PHE A 16 -28.71 -13.50 -7.63
N ALA A 17 -29.06 -12.68 -8.63
CA ALA A 17 -28.07 -12.03 -9.49
C ALA A 17 -27.20 -11.04 -8.70
N GLY A 18 -27.83 -10.22 -7.86
CA GLY A 18 -27.12 -9.27 -6.99
C GLY A 18 -26.20 -9.97 -5.99
N GLY A 19 -26.72 -10.97 -5.26
CA GLY A 19 -25.95 -11.75 -4.29
C GLY A 19 -24.82 -12.55 -4.93
N GLY A 20 -25.06 -13.15 -6.11
CA GLY A 20 -24.05 -13.87 -6.87
C GLY A 20 -22.91 -12.97 -7.34
N LEU A 21 -23.22 -11.78 -7.86
CA LEU A 21 -22.22 -10.80 -8.29
C LEU A 21 -21.41 -10.28 -7.09
N ALA A 22 -22.08 -9.96 -5.98
CA ALA A 22 -21.43 -9.51 -4.76
C ALA A 22 -20.50 -10.60 -4.19
N GLY A 23 -20.98 -11.85 -4.11
CA GLY A 23 -20.20 -12.99 -3.65
C GLY A 23 -18.99 -13.28 -4.54
N TRP A 24 -19.15 -13.23 -5.87
CA TRP A 24 -18.03 -13.39 -6.81
C TRP A 24 -16.98 -12.30 -6.63
N ARG A 25 -17.38 -11.03 -6.51
CA ARG A 25 -16.46 -9.90 -6.25
C ARG A 25 -15.74 -10.05 -4.91
N ALA A 26 -16.45 -10.48 -3.87
CA ALA A 26 -15.86 -10.73 -2.56
C ALA A 26 -14.82 -11.85 -2.61
N ALA A 27 -15.13 -12.96 -3.29
CA ALA A 27 -14.20 -14.08 -3.48
C ALA A 27 -12.97 -13.66 -4.30
N ALA A 28 -13.16 -12.89 -5.38
CA ALA A 28 -12.07 -12.36 -6.18
C ALA A 28 -11.14 -11.46 -5.35
N TYR A 29 -11.68 -10.60 -4.50
CA TYR A 29 -10.87 -9.78 -3.61
C TYR A 29 -10.12 -10.62 -2.57
N ALA A 30 -10.82 -11.54 -1.90
CA ALA A 30 -10.24 -12.43 -0.90
C ALA A 30 -9.10 -13.29 -1.46
N SER A 31 -9.14 -13.64 -2.75
CA SER A 31 -8.06 -14.37 -3.42
C SER A 31 -6.73 -13.61 -3.48
N GLY A 32 -6.77 -12.28 -3.38
CA GLY A 32 -5.58 -11.42 -3.33
C GLY A 32 -5.18 -11.01 -1.92
N ALA A 33 -5.79 -11.56 -0.86
CA ALA A 33 -5.46 -11.22 0.51
C ALA A 33 -4.00 -11.59 0.85
N LEU A 34 -3.43 -10.88 1.83
CA LEU A 34 -2.10 -11.18 2.34
C LEU A 34 -2.09 -12.57 2.98
N ASP A 35 -1.14 -13.42 2.60
CA ASP A 35 -0.95 -14.72 3.25
C ASP A 35 -0.56 -14.51 4.73
N PRO A 36 -1.32 -15.06 5.70
CA PRO A 36 -0.99 -14.92 7.12
C PRO A 36 0.43 -15.39 7.47
N ALA A 37 1.02 -16.31 6.69
CA ALA A 37 2.38 -16.80 6.91
C ALA A 37 3.47 -15.77 6.58
N ILE A 38 3.15 -14.71 5.82
CA ILE A 38 4.08 -13.65 5.41
C ILE A 38 3.87 -12.36 6.22
N GLU A 39 2.76 -12.26 6.95
CA GLU A 39 2.45 -11.11 7.79
C GLU A 39 3.49 -10.91 8.89
N GLY A 40 3.97 -9.68 9.05
CA GLY A 40 4.96 -9.33 10.07
C GLY A 40 6.39 -9.82 9.78
N ARG A 41 6.62 -10.52 8.66
CA ARG A 41 7.95 -10.96 8.21
C ARG A 41 8.58 -9.95 7.25
N ASP A 42 9.90 -9.99 7.15
CA ASP A 42 10.65 -9.07 6.28
C ASP A 42 10.76 -9.65 4.87
N LEU A 43 10.31 -8.85 3.91
CA LEU A 43 10.27 -9.20 2.49
C LEU A 43 11.10 -8.19 1.71
N GLN A 44 11.94 -8.68 0.81
CA GLN A 44 12.51 -7.84 -0.24
C GLN A 44 11.55 -7.84 -1.42
N VAL A 45 10.96 -6.67 -1.70
CA VAL A 45 10.03 -6.47 -2.81
C VAL A 45 10.66 -5.64 -3.90
N VAL A 46 10.35 -5.97 -5.15
CA VAL A 46 10.59 -5.12 -6.31
C VAL A 46 9.24 -4.73 -6.86
N GLY A 47 9.03 -3.45 -7.09
CA GLY A 47 7.78 -2.93 -7.62
C GLY A 47 7.89 -1.52 -8.15
N VAL A 48 6.79 -1.02 -8.70
CA VAL A 48 6.69 0.32 -9.28
C VAL A 48 5.77 1.18 -8.43
N VAL A 49 6.18 2.43 -8.18
CA VAL A 49 5.36 3.40 -7.44
C VAL A 49 4.11 3.73 -8.24
N ALA A 50 2.95 3.30 -7.74
CA ALA A 50 1.69 3.28 -8.46
C ALA A 50 0.87 4.57 -8.35
N GLN A 51 1.19 5.43 -7.37
CA GLN A 51 0.49 6.68 -7.12
C GLN A 51 1.46 7.75 -6.66
N MET A 52 1.14 9.02 -6.92
CA MET A 52 1.88 10.17 -6.42
C MET A 52 2.18 10.02 -4.91
N PRO A 53 3.46 9.90 -4.51
CA PRO A 53 3.84 9.74 -3.11
C PRO A 53 3.42 10.95 -2.26
N GLN A 54 2.74 10.70 -1.15
CA GLN A 54 2.30 11.73 -0.21
C GLN A 54 3.40 11.95 0.83
N ARG A 55 3.95 13.16 0.89
CA ARG A 55 5.01 13.53 1.84
C ARG A 55 4.41 14.30 3.00
N ASN A 56 4.76 13.89 4.20
CA ASN A 56 4.39 14.53 5.46
C ASN A 56 5.59 14.58 6.39
N GLU A 57 5.47 15.31 7.51
CA GLU A 57 6.58 15.52 8.46
C GLU A 57 7.21 14.20 8.91
N GLY A 58 6.38 13.17 9.17
CA GLY A 58 6.85 11.86 9.63
C GLY A 58 7.39 10.92 8.55
N GLY A 59 7.28 11.24 7.25
CA GLY A 59 7.77 10.36 6.19
C GLY A 59 7.07 10.50 4.85
N THR A 60 7.17 9.47 4.02
CA THR A 60 6.51 9.38 2.71
C THR A 60 5.59 8.17 2.66
N ARG A 61 4.33 8.38 2.33
CA ARG A 61 3.36 7.31 2.08
C ARG A 61 3.15 7.15 0.58
N PHE A 62 3.19 5.93 0.09
CA PHE A 62 3.04 5.65 -1.33
C PHE A 62 2.40 4.29 -1.56
N ARG A 63 1.94 4.06 -2.78
CA ARG A 63 1.43 2.75 -3.21
C ARG A 63 2.46 2.12 -4.14
N LEU A 64 2.67 0.83 -3.97
CA LEU A 64 3.61 0.04 -4.76
C LEU A 64 2.86 -1.08 -5.46
N ASP A 65 2.97 -1.14 -6.77
CA ASP A 65 2.59 -2.30 -7.57
C ASP A 65 3.76 -3.30 -7.51
N VAL A 66 3.54 -4.43 -6.84
CA VAL A 66 4.57 -5.43 -6.57
C VAL A 66 4.74 -6.33 -7.79
N GLU A 67 5.95 -6.38 -8.33
CA GLU A 67 6.29 -7.25 -9.46
C GLU A 67 6.93 -8.55 -8.98
N SER A 68 7.71 -8.51 -7.89
CA SER A 68 8.31 -9.70 -7.29
C SER A 68 8.58 -9.50 -5.81
N ALA A 69 8.55 -10.59 -5.05
CA ALA A 69 8.92 -10.62 -3.64
C ALA A 69 9.80 -11.83 -3.34
N ARG A 70 10.71 -11.65 -2.38
CA ARG A 70 11.58 -12.69 -1.82
C ARG A 70 11.68 -12.49 -0.32
N TRP A 71 11.99 -13.56 0.40
CA TRP A 71 12.31 -13.45 1.82
C TRP A 71 13.61 -12.67 2.00
N ALA A 72 13.61 -11.71 2.92
CA ALA A 72 14.81 -10.93 3.20
C ALA A 72 15.91 -11.80 3.85
N ASP A 73 15.51 -12.71 4.75
CA ASP A 73 16.41 -13.60 5.48
C ASP A 73 16.81 -14.87 4.70
N GLU A 74 15.95 -15.33 3.77
CA GLU A 74 16.14 -16.58 3.02
C GLU A 74 15.93 -16.39 1.50
N PRO A 75 16.88 -15.77 0.78
CA PRO A 75 16.69 -15.41 -0.63
C PRO A 75 16.53 -16.60 -1.59
N LEU A 76 16.95 -17.80 -1.15
CA LEU A 76 16.88 -19.07 -1.90
C LEU A 76 15.57 -19.83 -1.68
N ALA A 77 14.76 -19.45 -0.69
CA ALA A 77 13.47 -20.06 -0.47
C ALA A 77 12.47 -19.70 -1.58
N SER A 78 11.40 -20.50 -1.70
CA SER A 78 10.32 -20.24 -2.67
C SER A 78 9.73 -18.83 -2.44
N PRO A 79 9.51 -18.05 -3.51
CA PRO A 79 9.03 -16.68 -3.38
C PRO A 79 7.64 -16.65 -2.71
N PRO A 80 7.44 -15.79 -1.68
CA PRO A 80 6.15 -15.66 -1.03
C PRO A 80 5.11 -15.07 -1.98
N ARG A 81 3.85 -15.52 -1.85
CA ARG A 81 2.73 -14.87 -2.53
C ARG A 81 2.42 -13.55 -1.82
N VAL A 82 2.62 -12.46 -2.54
CA VAL A 82 2.35 -11.10 -2.07
C VAL A 82 1.22 -10.47 -2.89
N PRO A 83 0.41 -9.58 -2.29
CA PRO A 83 -0.60 -8.88 -3.06
C PRO A 83 0.01 -7.98 -4.13
N ALA A 84 -0.70 -7.84 -5.25
CA ALA A 84 -0.24 -7.07 -6.41
C ALA A 84 -0.05 -5.58 -6.11
N ARG A 85 -0.83 -5.02 -5.18
CA ARG A 85 -0.75 -3.62 -4.77
C ARG A 85 -0.77 -3.47 -3.25
N VAL A 86 0.22 -2.75 -2.74
CA VAL A 86 0.42 -2.54 -1.30
C VAL A 86 0.58 -1.05 -0.99
N ALA A 87 0.13 -0.64 0.19
CA ALA A 87 0.34 0.72 0.72
C ALA A 87 1.51 0.71 1.70
N LEU A 88 2.54 1.53 1.45
CA LEU A 88 3.76 1.56 2.23
C LEU A 88 4.00 2.95 2.83
N GLY A 89 4.48 2.97 4.08
CA GLY A 89 5.09 4.14 4.71
C GLY A 89 6.61 4.01 4.75
N TRP A 90 7.32 5.03 4.28
CA TRP A 90 8.75 5.18 4.49
C TRP A 90 8.97 6.32 5.49
N TYR A 91 9.18 5.93 6.74
CA TYR A 91 9.31 6.88 7.86
C TYR A 91 10.74 7.36 8.00
N ARG A 92 10.89 8.58 8.52
CA ARG A 92 12.18 9.13 8.92
C ARG A 92 12.57 8.56 10.28
N ASP A 93 13.86 8.38 10.51
CA ASP A 93 14.40 7.76 11.74
C ASP A 93 14.05 8.52 13.03
N ASP A 94 13.62 9.79 12.93
CA ASP A 94 13.32 10.69 14.05
C ASP A 94 11.85 10.65 14.52
N THR A 95 10.92 10.07 13.74
CA THR A 95 9.47 10.23 13.99
C THR A 95 8.77 8.95 14.46
N SER A 96 9.45 8.02 15.12
CA SER A 96 8.78 6.88 15.77
C SER A 96 8.05 7.33 17.06
N LEU A 97 6.95 8.06 16.91
CA LEU A 97 6.04 8.44 18.01
C LEU A 97 5.20 7.25 18.52
N TRP A 98 5.23 6.10 17.83
CA TRP A 98 4.56 4.85 18.22
C TRP A 98 5.53 3.83 18.83
N GLY A 99 6.18 4.23 19.92
CA GLY A 99 6.65 3.36 21.00
C GLY A 99 7.28 2.00 20.63
N ARG A 100 8.60 1.93 20.87
CA ARG A 100 9.46 0.71 20.88
C ARG A 100 10.06 0.33 19.52
N ALA A 101 11.12 1.05 19.17
CA ALA A 101 12.25 0.38 18.54
C ALA A 101 12.71 -0.75 19.50
N PRO A 102 12.79 -2.02 19.08
CA PRO A 102 13.45 -3.03 19.91
C PRO A 102 14.90 -2.58 20.14
N GLU A 103 15.26 -2.46 21.40
CA GLU A 103 16.58 -2.03 21.87
C GLU A 103 17.68 -2.80 21.12
N GLY A 104 18.66 -2.08 20.56
CA GLY A 104 19.87 -2.68 20.00
C GLY A 104 20.09 -2.53 18.49
N ARG A 105 19.62 -1.46 17.83
CA ARG A 105 20.06 -1.17 16.45
C ARG A 105 20.73 0.19 16.34
N ALA A 106 22.05 0.13 16.14
CA ALA A 106 22.88 1.24 15.70
C ALA A 106 22.25 1.89 14.46
N ALA A 107 22.03 3.19 14.58
CA ALA A 107 21.46 4.06 13.58
C ALA A 107 22.31 4.03 12.30
N ALA A 108 21.78 3.45 11.22
CA ALA A 108 22.20 3.86 9.90
C ALA A 108 21.53 5.22 9.67
N ARG A 109 22.32 6.31 9.73
CA ARG A 109 21.90 7.62 9.20
C ARG A 109 21.61 7.44 7.71
N GLY A 110 20.37 7.09 7.38
CA GLY A 110 19.90 7.13 6.01
C GLY A 110 19.41 8.55 5.76
N ASP A 111 20.08 9.26 4.84
CA ASP A 111 19.62 10.54 4.33
C ASP A 111 18.11 10.49 4.05
N ALA A 112 17.42 11.58 4.43
CA ALA A 112 15.99 11.78 4.27
C ALA A 112 15.45 11.02 3.05
N ALA A 113 14.51 10.08 3.29
CA ALA A 113 13.91 9.18 2.31
C ALA A 113 14.09 9.71 0.87
N ALA A 114 15.00 9.07 0.12
CA ALA A 114 15.32 9.47 -1.25
C ALA A 114 14.02 9.77 -2.03
N PRO A 115 13.96 10.85 -2.82
CA PRO A 115 12.70 11.33 -3.35
C PRO A 115 12.04 10.26 -4.24
N LEU A 116 11.05 9.57 -3.69
CA LEU A 116 10.19 8.67 -4.44
C LEU A 116 9.35 9.48 -5.43
N HIS A 117 9.24 8.96 -6.64
CA HIS A 117 8.42 9.51 -7.70
C HIS A 117 7.49 8.44 -8.28
N ALA A 118 6.32 8.88 -8.77
CA ALA A 118 5.40 7.98 -9.45
C ALA A 118 6.05 7.38 -10.72
N GLY A 119 5.80 6.10 -10.97
CA GLY A 119 6.37 5.37 -12.12
C GLY A 119 7.80 4.88 -11.93
N GLU A 120 8.43 5.11 -10.78
CA GLU A 120 9.77 4.56 -10.51
C GLU A 120 9.72 3.14 -10.00
N ARG A 121 10.66 2.31 -10.46
CA ARG A 121 10.86 0.95 -9.99
C ARG A 121 11.89 0.92 -8.88
N TRP A 122 11.49 0.34 -7.75
CA TRP A 122 12.29 0.30 -6.53
C TRP A 122 12.43 -1.11 -6.01
N ARG A 123 13.58 -1.39 -5.39
CA ARG A 123 13.82 -2.54 -4.53
C ARG A 123 13.82 -2.07 -3.08
N LEU A 124 12.93 -2.63 -2.27
CA LEU A 124 12.70 -2.22 -0.89
C LEU A 124 12.64 -3.44 0.01
N THR A 125 13.19 -3.31 1.22
CA THR A 125 12.90 -4.24 2.31
C THR A 125 11.67 -3.74 3.05
N VAL A 126 10.60 -4.52 3.14
CA VAL A 126 9.33 -4.11 3.72
C VAL A 126 8.83 -5.15 4.71
N ARG A 127 8.03 -4.68 5.67
CA ARG A 127 7.22 -5.54 6.52
C ARG A 127 5.75 -5.23 6.28
N LEU A 128 5.01 -6.24 5.84
CA LEU A 128 3.60 -6.11 5.49
C LEU A 128 2.69 -6.58 6.63
N LYS A 129 1.50 -6.00 6.67
CA LYS A 129 0.41 -6.28 7.59
C LYS A 129 -0.89 -6.37 6.78
N ALA A 130 -1.76 -7.30 7.13
CA ALA A 130 -3.08 -7.39 6.53
C ALA A 130 -3.88 -6.09 6.82
N PRO A 131 -4.77 -5.66 5.92
CA PRO A 131 -5.72 -4.61 6.24
C PRO A 131 -6.59 -5.12 7.39
N HIS A 132 -6.58 -4.41 8.51
CA HIS A 132 -7.45 -4.71 9.64
C HIS A 132 -8.49 -3.59 9.73
N GLY A 133 -9.76 -3.93 9.52
CA GLY A 133 -10.87 -3.03 9.79
C GLY A 133 -10.90 -2.67 11.26
N ASN A 134 -10.94 -1.36 11.54
CA ASN A 134 -11.19 -0.91 12.89
C ASN A 134 -12.70 -1.08 13.14
N LEU A 135 -13.10 -1.89 14.12
CA LEU A 135 -14.49 -2.05 14.55
C LEU A 135 -14.95 -0.78 15.30
N ASN A 136 -14.91 0.37 14.63
CA ASN A 136 -15.39 1.63 15.16
C ASN A 136 -16.70 2.00 14.45
N PRO A 137 -17.88 1.86 15.10
CA PRO A 137 -19.19 2.12 14.50
C PRO A 137 -19.39 3.52 13.92
N HIS A 138 -18.55 4.50 14.31
CA HIS A 138 -18.58 5.88 13.82
C HIS A 138 -17.23 6.31 13.20
N GLY A 139 -16.33 5.35 12.98
CA GLY A 139 -15.00 5.61 12.45
C GLY A 139 -14.95 5.53 10.93
N PHE A 140 -13.83 6.01 10.38
CA PHE A 140 -13.50 5.78 8.98
C PHE A 140 -13.19 4.30 8.74
N ASP A 141 -13.93 3.68 7.83
CA ASP A 141 -13.69 2.30 7.40
C ASP A 141 -12.47 2.24 6.47
N SER A 142 -11.31 2.01 7.08
CA SER A 142 -10.04 1.93 6.37
C SER A 142 -9.93 0.67 5.51
N GLU A 143 -10.62 -0.42 5.89
CA GLU A 143 -10.58 -1.68 5.15
C GLU A 143 -11.39 -1.57 3.87
N LEU A 144 -12.60 -1.02 3.95
CA LEU A 144 -13.42 -0.71 2.78
C LEU A 144 -12.71 0.27 1.85
N TRP A 145 -12.09 1.33 2.39
CA TRP A 145 -11.32 2.25 1.56
C TRP A 145 -10.13 1.58 0.88
N MET A 146 -9.37 0.71 1.57
CA MET A 146 -8.29 -0.04 0.93
C MET A 146 -8.82 -0.98 -0.16
N TRP A 147 -9.97 -1.62 0.08
CA TRP A 147 -10.67 -2.48 -0.89
C TRP A 147 -11.01 -1.72 -2.18
N GLU A 148 -11.67 -0.56 -2.06
CA GLU A 148 -12.03 0.29 -3.19
C GLU A 148 -10.82 0.73 -4.02
N GLN A 149 -9.66 0.84 -3.37
CA GLN A 149 -8.42 1.28 -3.96
C GLN A 149 -7.57 0.12 -4.53
N GLY A 150 -8.06 -1.12 -4.40
CA GLY A 150 -7.34 -2.34 -4.79
C GLY A 150 -6.08 -2.58 -3.96
N VAL A 151 -6.00 -2.03 -2.75
CA VAL A 151 -4.89 -2.20 -1.82
C VAL A 151 -5.21 -3.35 -0.89
N HIS A 152 -4.38 -4.38 -0.90
CA HIS A 152 -4.66 -5.63 -0.18
C HIS A 152 -3.70 -5.89 0.98
N ALA A 153 -2.70 -5.03 1.16
CA ALA A 153 -1.83 -5.01 2.34
C ALA A 153 -1.29 -3.61 2.60
N SER A 154 -1.01 -3.34 3.87
CA SER A 154 -0.32 -2.13 4.31
C SER A 154 1.01 -2.50 4.94
N GLY A 155 1.95 -1.56 5.06
CA GLY A 155 3.24 -1.86 5.67
C GLY A 155 4.16 -0.67 5.73
N TYR A 156 5.42 -0.94 6.06
CA TYR A 156 6.46 0.07 6.10
C TYR A 156 7.78 -0.43 5.52
N VAL A 157 8.56 0.51 4.98
CA VAL A 157 9.91 0.29 4.49
C VAL A 157 10.85 0.21 5.67
N ARG A 158 11.75 -0.77 5.64
CA ARG A 158 12.79 -0.98 6.62
C ARG A 158 14.13 -0.42 6.13
N THR A 159 14.78 0.33 7.00
CA THR A 159 16.06 1.01 6.77
C THR A 159 17.10 0.69 7.86
N GLY A 160 16.95 -0.44 8.57
CA GLY A 160 17.88 -0.81 9.62
C GLY A 160 19.27 -1.13 9.08
N ALA A 161 20.31 -0.99 9.90
CA ALA A 161 21.71 -1.21 9.50
C ALA A 161 22.02 -2.63 8.95
N ARG A 162 21.17 -3.62 9.23
CA ARG A 162 21.28 -4.99 8.71
C ARG A 162 20.39 -5.26 7.50
N ASP A 163 19.53 -4.31 7.16
CA ASP A 163 18.59 -4.45 6.05
C ASP A 163 19.27 -4.01 4.75
N ALA A 164 18.90 -4.63 3.63
CA ALA A 164 19.38 -4.19 2.33
C ALA A 164 18.92 -2.75 2.06
N ALA A 165 19.85 -1.88 1.68
CA ALA A 165 19.56 -0.48 1.41
C ALA A 165 18.49 -0.34 0.30
N PRO A 166 17.48 0.54 0.49
CA PRO A 166 16.54 0.89 -0.56
C PRO A 166 17.26 1.32 -1.84
N ALA A 167 16.92 0.70 -2.96
CA ALA A 167 17.58 0.96 -4.23
C ALA A 167 16.57 1.29 -5.34
N ARG A 168 16.73 2.46 -5.95
CA ARG A 168 16.04 2.81 -7.19
C ARG A 168 16.66 2.02 -8.33
N LEU A 169 15.86 1.21 -9.01
CA LEU A 169 16.33 0.36 -10.12
C LEU A 169 16.22 1.07 -11.46
N GLN A 170 15.11 1.76 -11.72
CA GLN A 170 14.85 2.45 -12.99
C GLN A 170 13.69 3.42 -12.87
N ALA A 171 13.64 4.41 -13.76
CA ALA A 171 12.41 5.13 -14.08
C ALA A 171 11.65 4.36 -15.16
N THR A 172 10.33 4.21 -15.01
CA THR A 172 9.49 3.53 -16.01
C THR A 172 8.47 4.51 -16.60
N TRP A 173 7.82 4.09 -17.69
CA TRP A 173 6.69 4.81 -18.29
C TRP A 173 5.33 4.42 -17.68
N GLN A 174 5.33 3.60 -16.62
CA GLN A 174 4.11 3.24 -15.93
C GLN A 174 3.60 4.42 -15.10
N HIS A 175 2.28 4.51 -14.94
CA HIS A 175 1.60 5.57 -14.17
C HIS A 175 1.94 7.01 -14.61
N PRO A 176 1.91 7.34 -15.93
CA PRO A 176 2.31 8.65 -16.43
C PRO A 176 1.39 9.78 -15.93
N LEU A 177 0.10 9.47 -15.71
CA LEU A 177 -0.86 10.43 -15.16
C LEU A 177 -0.50 10.81 -13.72
N GLU A 178 -0.05 9.86 -12.91
CA GLU A 178 0.39 10.11 -11.54
C GLU A 178 1.68 10.93 -11.52
N ARG A 179 2.57 10.70 -12.50
CA ARG A 179 3.76 11.53 -12.69
C ARG A 179 3.41 12.97 -13.10
N ALA A 180 2.41 13.16 -13.95
CA ALA A 180 1.91 14.47 -14.33
C ALA A 180 1.26 15.20 -13.14
N ARG A 181 0.44 14.49 -12.34
CA ARG A 181 -0.15 15.01 -11.10
C ARG A 181 0.92 15.46 -10.10
N GLU A 182 1.98 14.67 -9.97
CA GLU A 182 3.14 15.01 -9.16
C GLU A 182 3.81 16.31 -9.63
N ALA A 183 4.05 16.45 -10.94
CA ALA A 183 4.64 17.67 -11.49
C ALA A 183 3.77 18.92 -11.22
N VAL A 184 2.44 18.79 -11.32
CA VAL A 184 1.51 19.88 -10.99
C VAL A 184 1.57 20.24 -9.51
N ARG A 185 1.57 19.25 -8.61
CA ARG A 185 1.72 19.49 -7.17
C ARG A 185 3.01 20.23 -6.87
N ASP A 186 4.12 19.75 -7.40
CA ASP A 186 5.45 20.32 -7.13
C ASP A 186 5.54 21.75 -7.69
N ALA A 187 4.95 22.02 -8.87
CA ALA A 187 4.83 23.36 -9.43
C ALA A 187 4.04 24.30 -8.51
N VAL A 188 2.87 23.88 -8.02
CA VAL A 188 2.04 24.67 -7.09
C VAL A 188 2.78 24.93 -5.76
N SER A 189 3.43 23.90 -5.20
CA SER A 189 4.22 24.04 -3.97
C SER A 189 5.39 25.01 -4.13
N SER A 190 6.07 25.00 -5.30
CA SER A 190 7.15 25.94 -5.60
C SER A 190 6.68 27.38 -5.82
N ALA A 191 5.48 27.56 -6.37
CA ALA A 191 4.90 28.87 -6.68
C ALA A 191 4.28 29.58 -5.47
N SER A 192 4.03 28.88 -4.36
CA SER A 192 3.39 29.43 -3.16
C SER A 192 4.29 29.34 -1.92
N PRO A 193 5.18 30.35 -1.69
CA PRO A 193 6.07 30.39 -0.51
C PRO A 193 5.34 30.54 0.83
N ILE A 194 4.03 30.85 0.80
CA ILE A 194 3.23 31.26 1.94
C ILE A 194 2.79 30.05 2.81
N LEU A 195 2.78 28.84 2.24
CA LEU A 195 2.42 27.60 2.96
C LEU A 195 3.63 26.88 3.57
N GLY A 196 4.86 27.35 3.33
CA GLY A 196 6.09 26.74 3.85
C GLY A 196 6.48 27.14 5.28
N ARG A 197 5.64 27.86 6.03
CA ARG A 197 6.01 28.45 7.33
C ARG A 197 5.06 28.15 8.49
N ARG A 198 4.31 27.06 8.41
CA ARG A 198 3.58 26.50 9.56
C ARG A 198 3.85 25.00 9.67
N ALA A 199 5.04 24.68 10.17
CA ALA A 199 5.39 23.46 10.87
C ALA A 199 6.27 23.89 12.04
#